data_AF-A0A1I3XB07-F1
#
_entry.id   AF-A0A1I3XB07-F1
#
_cell.length_a   1.000
_cell.length_b   1.000
_cell.length_c   1.000
_cell.angle_alpha   90.00
_cell.angle_beta   90.00
_cell.angle_gamma   90.00
#
_symmetry.space_group_name_H-M   'P 1'
#
loop_
_entity.id
_entity.type
_entity.pdbx_description
1 polymer ?
#
loop_
_entity_poly.entity_id
_entity_poly.type
_entity_poly.pdbx_seq_one_letter_code
_entity_poly.pdbx_strand_id
1 'polypeptide(L)'
;MSSADWALALTVGIGLALRGCGLLLGGALRPDHPAIAWASAVSVATLAAFVTLAIAAPAGLLATVPWPARLAGLAAGGLAYGLWRHRLLPAMAAGLVTLLLARLWTG
;
A
#
# COMPACT_ATOMS: atom_id res chain seq x y z
N MET A 1 -32.33 -4.78 10.02
CA MET A 1 -30.97 -4.45 9.57
C MET A 1 -30.12 -4.22 10.80
N SER A 2 -29.02 -4.96 10.93
CA SER A 2 -28.06 -4.81 12.02
C SER A 2 -27.21 -3.55 11.85
N SER A 3 -26.50 -3.14 12.91
CA SER A 3 -25.51 -2.06 12.84
C SER A 3 -24.38 -2.36 11.83
N ALA A 4 -24.02 -3.64 11.66
CA ALA A 4 -23.06 -4.07 10.66
C ALA A 4 -23.55 -3.85 9.22
N ASP A 5 -24.84 -4.08 8.96
CA ASP A 5 -25.44 -3.86 7.64
C ASP A 5 -25.41 -2.37 7.27
N TRP A 6 -25.67 -1.49 8.24
CA TRP A 6 -25.55 -0.03 8.05
C TRP A 6 -24.10 0.41 7.84
N ALA A 7 -23.15 -0.13 8.60
CA ALA A 7 -21.73 0.17 8.41
C ALA A 7 -21.25 -0.26 7.01
N LEU A 8 -21.68 -1.42 6.53
CA LEU A 8 -21.41 -1.91 5.18
C LEU A 8 -22.04 -1.00 4.12
N ALA A 9 -23.33 -0.64 4.27
CA ALA A 9 -24.02 0.24 3.33
C ALA A 9 -23.36 1.62 3.23
N LEU A 10 -22.96 2.20 4.38
CA LEU A 10 -22.22 3.47 4.41
C LEU A 10 -20.85 3.34 3.76
N THR A 11 -20.13 2.24 4.02
CA THR A 11 -18.82 1.99 3.41
C THR A 11 -18.92 1.90 1.88
N VAL A 12 -19.93 1.16 1.38
CA VAL A 12 -20.22 1.05 -0.05
C VAL A 12 -20.61 2.41 -0.63
N GLY A 13 -21.49 3.15 0.04
CA GLY A 13 -21.94 4.47 -0.40
C GLY A 13 -20.79 5.48 -0.48
N ILE A 14 -19.94 5.54 0.54
CA ILE A 14 -18.75 6.39 0.55
C ILE A 14 -17.77 5.96 -0.54
N GLY A 15 -17.52 4.66 -0.72
CA GLY A 15 -16.66 4.14 -1.77
C GLY A 15 -17.13 4.55 -3.17
N LEU A 16 -18.44 4.45 -3.42
CA LEU A 16 -19.04 4.85 -4.69
C LEU A 16 -18.96 6.36 -4.90
N ALA A 17 -19.26 7.15 -3.87
CA ALA A 17 -19.17 8.61 -3.92
C ALA A 17 -17.73 9.08 -4.22
N LEU A 18 -16.74 8.53 -3.51
CA LEU A 18 -15.32 8.83 -3.75
C LEU A 18 -14.89 8.45 -5.16
N ARG A 19 -15.36 7.30 -5.68
CA ARG A 19 -15.07 6.89 -7.06
C ARG A 19 -15.69 7.84 -8.07
N GLY A 20 -16.94 8.27 -7.85
CA GLY A 20 -17.62 9.28 -8.65
C GLY A 20 -16.85 10.59 -8.67
N CYS A 21 -16.46 11.11 -7.50
CA CYS A 21 -15.64 12.32 -7.38
C CYS A 21 -14.32 12.18 -8.15
N GLY A 22 -13.64 11.03 -8.03
CA GLY A 22 -12.40 10.76 -8.75
C GLY A 22 -12.57 10.76 -10.27
N LEU A 23 -13.68 10.21 -10.78
CA LEU A 23 -14.00 10.22 -12.21
C LEU A 23 -14.35 11.63 -12.70
N LEU A 24 -15.10 12.40 -11.92
CA LEU A 24 -15.44 13.79 -12.23
C LEU A 24 -14.17 14.65 -12.27
N LEU A 25 -13.29 14.51 -11.29
CA LEU A 25 -11.99 15.19 -11.24
C LEU A 25 -11.09 14.78 -12.41
N GLY A 26 -11.02 13.48 -12.72
CA GLY A 26 -10.23 12.96 -13.84
C GLY A 26 -10.77 13.33 -15.22
N GLY A 27 -12.08 13.58 -15.34
CA GLY A 27 -12.70 14.10 -16.57
C GLY A 27 -12.61 15.61 -16.72
N ALA A 28 -12.59 16.36 -15.61
CA ALA A 28 -12.57 17.82 -15.61
C ALA A 28 -11.15 18.41 -15.65
N LEU A 29 -10.16 17.73 -15.07
CA LEU A 29 -8.78 18.22 -14.96
C LEU A 29 -7.85 17.45 -15.89
N ARG A 30 -7.00 18.18 -16.63
CA ARG A 30 -5.92 17.56 -17.41
C ARG A 30 -4.92 16.89 -16.45
N PRO A 31 -4.31 15.75 -16.82
CA PRO A 31 -3.35 15.03 -15.97
C PRO A 31 -2.19 15.89 -15.45
N ASP A 32 -1.77 16.89 -16.22
CA ASP A 32 -0.67 17.82 -15.87
C ASP A 32 -1.10 18.95 -14.91
N HIS A 33 -2.34 18.92 -14.41
CA HIS A 33 -2.83 19.96 -13.51
C HIS A 33 -2.10 19.91 -12.15
N PRO A 34 -1.60 21.03 -11.61
CA PRO A 34 -0.80 21.05 -10.38
C PRO A 34 -1.52 20.45 -9.17
N ALA A 35 -2.86 20.55 -9.11
CA ALA A 35 -3.65 19.92 -8.06
C ALA A 35 -3.59 18.37 -8.09
N ILE A 36 -3.51 17.75 -9.27
CA ILE A 36 -3.37 16.29 -9.41
C ILE A 36 -1.96 15.86 -8.98
N ALA A 37 -0.93 16.62 -9.37
CA ALA A 37 0.44 16.37 -8.94
C ALA A 37 0.58 16.48 -7.41
N TRP A 38 -0.01 17.51 -6.81
CA TRP A 38 -0.05 17.68 -5.35
C TRP A 38 -0.78 16.51 -4.66
N ALA A 39 -2.00 16.17 -5.11
CA ALA A 39 -2.77 15.09 -4.53
C ALA A 39 -2.04 13.74 -4.63
N SER A 40 -1.36 13.51 -5.76
CA SER A 40 -0.53 12.32 -5.97
C SER A 40 0.66 12.28 -5.03
N ALA A 41 1.37 13.40 -4.85
CA ALA A 41 2.47 13.51 -3.91
C ALA A 41 2.03 13.25 -2.46
N VAL A 42 0.90 13.81 -2.03
CA VAL A 42 0.32 13.58 -0.70
C VAL A 42 -0.08 12.10 -0.52
N SER A 43 -0.68 11.49 -1.54
CA SER A 43 -1.06 10.07 -1.51
C SER A 43 0.16 9.16 -1.36
N VAL A 44 1.24 9.44 -2.11
CA VAL A 44 2.51 8.70 -2.01
C VAL A 44 3.17 8.91 -0.65
N ALA A 45 3.19 10.14 -0.11
CA ALA A 45 3.73 10.42 1.22
C ALA A 45 2.96 9.67 2.31
N THR A 46 1.63 9.62 2.19
CA THR A 46 0.77 8.88 3.13
C THR A 46 1.03 7.38 3.05
N LEU A 47 1.13 6.82 1.85
CA LEU A 47 1.49 5.42 1.64
C LEU A 47 2.87 5.09 2.22
N ALA A 48 3.87 5.95 1.98
CA ALA A 48 5.21 5.78 2.52
C ALA A 48 5.23 5.86 4.05
N ALA A 49 4.43 6.75 4.65
CA ALA A 49 4.26 6.81 6.09
C ALA A 49 3.65 5.52 6.66
N PHE A 50 2.63 4.94 6.01
CA PHE A 50 2.06 3.66 6.43
C PHE A 50 3.04 2.50 6.30
N VAL A 51 3.81 2.44 5.22
CA VAL A 51 4.88 1.43 5.06
C VAL A 51 5.91 1.58 6.18
N THR A 52 6.34 2.80 6.46
CA THR A 52 7.28 3.10 7.55
C THR A 52 6.72 2.69 8.90
N LEU A 53 5.44 3.00 9.17
CA LEU A 53 4.74 2.60 10.39
C LEU A 53 4.69 1.07 10.52
N ALA A 54 4.38 0.35 9.44
CA ALA A 54 4.33 -1.11 9.45
C ALA A 54 5.69 -1.77 9.78
N ILE A 55 6.79 -1.09 9.45
CA ILE A 55 8.16 -1.57 9.74
C ILE A 55 8.55 -1.22 11.18
N ALA A 56 8.33 0.03 11.59
CA ALA A 56 8.77 0.58 12.87
C ALA A 56 7.90 0.13 14.05
N ALA A 57 6.57 0.13 13.87
CA ALA A 57 5.58 -0.25 14.87
C ALA A 57 4.68 -1.37 14.30
N PRO A 58 5.23 -2.59 14.18
CA PRO A 58 4.52 -3.72 13.58
C PRO A 58 3.30 -4.11 14.42
N ALA A 59 2.18 -4.36 13.76
CA ALA A 59 0.99 -4.93 14.38
C ALA A 59 0.61 -6.25 13.68
N GLY A 60 -0.13 -7.12 14.38
CA GLY A 60 -0.61 -8.39 13.84
C GLY A 60 0.53 -9.35 13.47
N LEU A 61 0.42 -10.02 12.32
CA LEU A 61 1.37 -11.07 11.87
C LEU A 61 2.81 -10.58 11.65
N LEU A 62 3.04 -9.28 11.49
CA LEU A 62 4.39 -8.72 11.36
C LEU A 62 5.09 -8.52 12.71
N ALA A 63 4.34 -8.53 13.82
CA ALA A 63 4.92 -8.41 15.16
C ALA A 63 5.80 -9.61 15.52
N THR A 64 5.50 -10.79 14.96
CA THR A 64 6.27 -12.02 15.20
C THR A 64 7.53 -12.13 14.32
N VAL A 65 7.68 -11.27 13.32
CA VAL A 65 8.82 -11.29 12.38
C VAL A 65 9.91 -10.36 12.91
N PRO A 66 11.17 -10.80 13.11
CA PRO A 66 12.22 -9.97 13.67
C PRO A 66 12.64 -8.82 12.72
N TRP A 67 13.14 -7.71 13.29
CA TRP A 67 13.50 -6.51 12.53
C TRP A 67 14.43 -6.73 11.32
N PRO A 68 15.43 -7.65 11.35
CA PRO A 68 16.35 -7.83 10.21
C PRO A 68 15.63 -8.43 9.00
N ALA A 69 14.66 -9.32 9.25
CA ALA A 69 13.85 -9.95 8.21
C ALA A 69 12.97 -8.93 7.48
N ARG A 70 12.48 -7.90 8.18
CA ARG A 70 11.67 -6.84 7.57
C ARG A 70 12.49 -5.97 6.63
N LEU A 71 13.71 -5.61 7.05
CA LEU A 71 14.63 -4.86 6.20
C LEU A 71 15.11 -5.69 5.01
N ALA A 72 15.35 -6.99 5.21
CA ALA A 72 15.68 -7.90 4.11
C ALA A 72 14.53 -7.98 3.08
N GLY A 73 13.28 -8.08 3.53
CA GLY A 73 12.11 -8.06 2.65
C GLY A 73 11.97 -6.76 1.86
N LEU A 74 12.17 -5.61 2.52
CA LEU A 74 12.23 -4.30 1.87
C LEU A 74 13.34 -4.21 0.82
N ALA A 75 14.55 -4.60 1.20
CA ALA A 75 15.72 -4.56 0.33
C ALA A 75 15.53 -5.48 -0.88
N ALA A 76 15.01 -6.69 -0.68
CA ALA A 76 14.70 -7.62 -1.76
C ALA A 76 13.64 -7.06 -2.72
N GLY A 77 12.57 -6.46 -2.20
CA GLY A 77 11.56 -5.79 -3.02
C GLY A 77 12.12 -4.60 -3.82
N GLY A 78 12.95 -3.76 -3.18
CA GLY A 78 13.61 -2.62 -3.82
C GLY A 78 14.61 -3.03 -4.90
N LEU A 79 15.43 -4.04 -4.63
CA LEU A 79 16.38 -4.60 -5.59
C LEU A 79 15.65 -5.25 -6.77
N ALA A 80 14.59 -6.02 -6.51
CA ALA A 80 13.75 -6.61 -7.54
C ALA A 80 13.10 -5.54 -8.44
N TYR A 81 12.66 -4.42 -7.86
CA TYR A 81 12.12 -3.30 -8.63
C TYR A 81 13.15 -2.70 -9.60
N GLY A 82 14.39 -2.52 -9.14
CA GLY A 82 15.50 -2.07 -9.99
C GLY A 82 15.85 -3.07 -11.10
N LEU A 83 15.94 -4.36 -10.76
CA LEU A 83 16.30 -5.43 -11.70
C LEU A 83 15.25 -5.63 -12.81
N TRP A 84 13.96 -5.54 -12.46
CA TRP A 84 12.86 -5.76 -13.39
C TRP A 84 12.39 -4.49 -14.13
N ARG A 85 13.25 -3.46 -14.22
CA ARG A 85 12.98 -2.23 -15.01
C ARG A 85 11.66 -1.56 -14.60
N HIS A 86 11.46 -1.34 -13.30
CA HIS A 86 10.30 -0.65 -12.74
C HIS A 86 8.96 -1.43 -12.77
N ARG A 87 8.99 -2.76 -12.97
CA ARG A 87 7.77 -3.58 -12.85
C ARG A 87 7.43 -3.85 -11.38
N LEU A 88 6.30 -3.31 -10.95
CA LEU A 88 5.82 -3.37 -9.55
C LEU A 88 5.42 -4.79 -9.10
N LEU A 89 4.70 -5.54 -9.94
CA LEU A 89 4.22 -6.89 -9.58
C LEU A 89 5.34 -7.86 -9.16
N PRO A 90 6.42 -8.06 -9.94
CA PRO A 90 7.49 -8.97 -9.54
C PRO A 90 8.27 -8.46 -8.32
N ALA A 91 8.38 -7.13 -8.15
CA ALA A 91 8.99 -6.54 -6.97
C ALA A 91 8.20 -6.82 -5.68
N MET A 92 6.86 -6.69 -5.74
CA MET A 92 5.99 -7.03 -4.61
C MET A 92 6.04 -8.52 -4.28
N ALA A 93 6.04 -9.38 -5.31
CA ALA A 93 6.17 -10.82 -5.12
C ALA A 93 7.50 -11.19 -4.45
N ALA A 94 8.61 -10.60 -4.89
CA ALA A 94 9.93 -10.83 -4.30
C ALA A 94 9.97 -10.42 -2.82
N GLY A 95 9.49 -9.22 -2.48
CA GLY A 95 9.42 -8.76 -1.09
C GLY A 95 8.55 -9.67 -0.22
N LEU A 96 7.39 -10.10 -0.73
CA LEU A 96 6.49 -11.01 -0.03
C LEU A 96 7.12 -12.38 0.21
N VAL A 97 7.74 -12.98 -0.82
CA VAL A 97 8.43 -14.28 -0.73
C VAL A 97 9.55 -14.22 0.31
N THR A 98 10.31 -13.12 0.32
CA THR A 98 11.40 -12.93 1.29
C THR A 98 10.88 -12.89 2.73
N LEU A 99 9.77 -12.19 2.98
CA LEU A 99 9.10 -12.16 4.29
C LEU A 99 8.52 -13.53 4.68
N LEU A 100 7.96 -14.27 3.72
CA LEU A 100 7.42 -15.62 3.92
C LEU A 100 8.53 -16.60 4.31
N LEU A 101 9.66 -16.57 3.59
CA LEU A 101 10.84 -17.38 3.89
C LEU A 101 11.42 -17.03 5.26
N ALA A 102 11.54 -15.74 5.58
CA ALA A 102 12.03 -15.32 6.88
C ALA A 102 11.12 -15.78 8.03
N ARG A 103 9.79 -15.73 7.84
CA ARG A 103 8.83 -16.26 8.80
C ARG A 103 8.94 -17.77 8.99
N LEU A 104 9.15 -18.53 7.91
CA LEU A 104 9.37 -19.98 7.98
C LEU A 104 10.68 -20.32 8.70
N TRP A 105 11.68 -19.44 8.64
CA TRP A 105 12.98 -19.63 9.28
C TRP A 105 12.99 -19.22 10.76
N THR A 106 12.14 -18.27 11.16
CA THR A 106 11.98 -17.80 12.55
C THR A 106 10.79 -18.43 13.28
N GLY A 107 10.12 -19.39 12.64
CA GLY A 107 8.95 -20.11 13.15
C GLY A 107 9.33 -21.35 13.94
#